data_AF-A0A4Y2J6L4-F1
#
_entry.id   AF-A0A4Y2J6L4-F1
#
_cell.length_a   1.000
_cell.length_b   1.000
_cell.length_c   1.000
_cell.angle_alpha   90.00
_cell.angle_beta   90.00
_cell.angle_gamma   90.00
#
_symmetry.space_group_name_H-M   'P 1'
#
loop_
_entity.id
_entity.type
_entity.pdbx_description
1 polymer ?
#
loop_
_entity_poly.entity_id
_entity_poly.type
_entity_poly.pdbx_seq_one_letter_code
_entity_poly.pdbx_strand_id
1 'polypeptide(L)'
;MPKRKRGITGDAASRREAIRKREGRVVATEEERSRRLSTMVQRGQDKRAEETEEQRNRRLSDMANVGRREEPKKQKNKEIDDWQ
;
A
#
# COMPACT_ATOMS: atom_id res chain seq x y z
N MET A 1 -9.88 -58.98 -8.35
CA MET A 1 -10.50 -57.79 -8.97
C MET A 1 -9.49 -56.64 -8.99
N PRO A 2 -9.07 -56.09 -10.15
CA PRO A 2 -8.11 -55.00 -10.17
C PRO A 2 -8.83 -53.66 -9.87
N LYS A 3 -8.43 -52.99 -8.79
CA LYS A 3 -8.99 -51.69 -8.39
C LYS A 3 -8.51 -50.62 -9.37
N ARG A 4 -9.44 -49.99 -10.09
CA ARG A 4 -9.17 -48.90 -11.04
C ARG A 4 -8.57 -47.70 -10.30
N LYS A 5 -7.29 -47.37 -10.56
CA LYS A 5 -6.72 -46.07 -10.16
C LYS A 5 -7.34 -45.00 -11.05
N ARG A 6 -8.28 -44.23 -10.49
CA ARG A 6 -8.89 -43.08 -11.16
C ARG A 6 -7.79 -42.01 -11.28
N GLY A 7 -7.26 -41.84 -12.49
CA GLY A 7 -6.10 -41.00 -12.75
C GLY A 7 -6.32 -39.55 -12.31
N ILE A 8 -5.33 -39.01 -11.60
CA ILE A 8 -5.20 -37.57 -11.29
C ILE A 8 -4.61 -36.86 -12.51
N THR A 9 -5.13 -37.16 -13.70
CA THR A 9 -4.69 -36.52 -14.95
C THR A 9 -5.66 -35.40 -15.25
N GLY A 10 -5.70 -34.39 -14.38
CA GLY A 10 -6.35 -33.14 -14.72
C GLY A 10 -5.59 -32.52 -15.88
N ASP A 11 -6.27 -32.34 -17.01
CA ASP A 11 -5.68 -31.78 -18.24
C ASP A 11 -4.84 -30.52 -17.92
N ALA A 12 -3.56 -30.57 -18.28
CA ALA A 12 -2.60 -29.52 -17.97
C ALA A 12 -2.97 -28.20 -18.68
N ALA A 13 -3.60 -28.28 -19.86
CA ALA A 13 -4.08 -27.13 -20.59
C ALA A 13 -5.24 -26.44 -19.85
N SER A 14 -6.23 -27.21 -19.38
CA SER A 14 -7.36 -26.71 -18.59
C SER A 14 -6.91 -26.02 -17.29
N ARG A 15 -5.90 -26.57 -16.60
CA ARG A 15 -5.33 -25.93 -15.41
C ARG A 15 -4.62 -24.62 -15.73
N ARG A 16 -3.85 -24.56 -16.82
CA ARG A 16 -3.20 -23.33 -17.29
C ARG A 16 -4.23 -22.27 -17.70
N GLU A 17 -5.31 -22.67 -18.33
CA GLU A 17 -6.38 -21.75 -18.74
C GLU A 17 -7.13 -21.17 -17.53
N ALA A 18 -7.39 -21.97 -16.50
CA ALA A 18 -7.99 -21.51 -15.25
C ALA A 18 -7.10 -20.49 -14.51
N ILE A 19 -5.78 -20.73 -14.50
CA ILE A 19 -4.80 -19.80 -13.91
C ILE A 19 -4.80 -18.49 -14.71
N ARG A 20 -4.69 -18.54 -16.04
CA ARG A 20 -4.72 -17.34 -16.90
C ARG A 20 -5.99 -16.52 -16.72
N LYS A 21 -7.15 -17.18 -16.64
CA LYS A 21 -8.45 -16.50 -16.39
C LYS A 21 -8.49 -15.83 -15.02
N ARG A 22 -7.90 -16.45 -13.99
CA ARG A 22 -7.79 -15.88 -12.64
C ARG A 22 -6.82 -14.70 -12.63
N GLU A 23 -5.66 -14.83 -13.25
CA GLU A 23 -4.66 -13.78 -13.38
C GLU A 23 -5.23 -12.57 -14.12
N GLY A 24 -5.95 -12.77 -15.23
CA GLY A 24 -6.60 -11.66 -15.95
C GLY A 24 -7.61 -10.88 -15.11
N ARG A 25 -8.36 -11.55 -14.21
CA ARG A 25 -9.26 -10.88 -13.25
C ARG A 25 -8.48 -10.08 -12.20
N VAL A 26 -7.37 -10.63 -11.70
CA VAL A 26 -6.51 -9.94 -10.73
C VAL A 26 -5.85 -8.72 -11.36
N VAL A 27 -5.24 -8.88 -12.54
CA VAL A 27 -4.61 -7.79 -13.29
C VAL A 27 -5.61 -6.68 -13.60
N ALA A 28 -6.84 -7.00 -14.05
CA ALA A 28 -7.87 -6.00 -14.29
C ALA A 28 -8.20 -5.17 -13.02
N THR A 29 -8.20 -5.81 -11.84
CA THR A 29 -8.39 -5.10 -10.57
C THR A 29 -7.18 -4.27 -10.14
N GLU A 30 -5.97 -4.75 -10.43
CA GLU A 30 -4.73 -4.01 -10.14
C GLU A 30 -4.53 -2.83 -11.09
N GLU A 31 -4.92 -2.94 -12.35
CA GLU A 31 -4.92 -1.85 -13.32
C GLU A 31 -5.95 -0.79 -12.95
N GLU A 32 -7.15 -1.17 -12.51
CA GLU A 32 -8.15 -0.22 -11.99
C GLU A 32 -7.65 0.47 -10.71
N ARG A 33 -7.04 -0.28 -9.79
CA ARG A 33 -6.43 0.28 -8.57
C ARG A 33 -5.29 1.23 -8.91
N SER A 34 -4.42 0.86 -9.86
CA SER A 34 -3.30 1.68 -10.30
C SER A 34 -3.75 2.95 -11.00
N ARG A 35 -4.80 2.88 -11.85
CA ARG A 35 -5.42 4.07 -12.46
C ARG A 35 -5.95 5.03 -11.39
N ARG A 36 -6.70 4.55 -10.40
CA ARG A 36 -7.22 5.38 -9.31
C ARG A 36 -6.11 6.04 -8.50
N LEU A 37 -5.08 5.28 -8.13
CA LEU A 37 -3.93 5.80 -7.40
C LEU A 37 -3.16 6.83 -8.22
N SER A 38 -2.94 6.57 -9.51
CA SER A 38 -2.29 7.51 -10.43
C SER A 38 -3.05 8.83 -10.50
N THR A 39 -4.39 8.81 -10.61
CA THR A 39 -5.22 10.01 -10.58
C THR A 39 -5.11 10.77 -9.25
N MET A 40 -5.05 10.06 -8.11
CA MET A 40 -4.87 10.69 -6.79
C MET A 40 -3.49 11.33 -6.64
N VAL A 41 -2.44 10.66 -7.13
CA VAL A 41 -1.06 11.16 -7.10
C VAL A 41 -0.92 12.40 -7.98
N GLN A 42 -1.46 12.37 -9.20
CA GLN A 42 -1.45 13.51 -10.12
C GLN A 42 -2.12 14.73 -9.48
N ARG A 43 -3.36 14.57 -8.98
CA ARG A 43 -4.08 15.65 -8.29
C ARG A 43 -3.33 16.18 -7.06
N GLY A 44 -2.58 15.33 -6.37
CA GLY A 44 -1.72 15.74 -5.26
C GLY A 44 -0.49 16.52 -5.71
N GLN A 45 0.09 16.18 -6.87
CA GLN A 45 1.20 16.89 -7.47
C GLN A 45 0.78 18.25 -8.03
N ASP A 46 -0.36 18.33 -8.74
CA ASP A 46 -0.87 19.59 -9.29
C ASP A 46 -1.09 20.63 -8.18
N LYS A 47 -1.68 20.21 -7.05
CA LYS A 47 -1.83 21.07 -5.85
C LYS A 47 -0.50 21.54 -5.27
N ARG A 48 0.55 20.71 -5.33
CA ARG A 48 1.89 21.08 -4.85
C ARG A 48 2.60 22.00 -5.83
N ALA A 49 2.28 21.93 -7.12
CA ALA A 49 2.82 22.83 -8.13
C ALA A 49 2.17 24.23 -8.06
N GLU A 50 0.91 24.31 -7.63
CA GLU A 50 0.18 25.56 -7.42
C GLU A 50 0.48 26.23 -6.05
N GLU A 51 1.18 25.53 -5.15
CA GLU A 51 1.53 26.07 -3.84
C GLU A 51 2.67 27.09 -3.90
N THR A 52 2.43 28.25 -3.30
CA THR A 52 3.44 29.29 -3.14
C THR A 52 4.56 28.82 -2.20
N GLU A 53 5.76 29.41 -2.31
CA GLU A 53 6.91 29.03 -1.47
C GLU A 53 6.62 29.13 0.03
N GLU A 54 5.78 30.08 0.47
CA GLU A 54 5.36 30.20 1.87
C GLU A 54 4.51 29.01 2.35
N GLN A 55 3.56 28.56 1.53
CA GLN A 55 2.74 27.39 1.88
C GLN A 55 3.57 26.11 1.89
N ARG A 56 4.54 25.99 0.98
CA ARG A 56 5.51 24.89 0.94
C ARG A 56 6.37 24.88 2.21
N ASN A 57 6.91 26.03 2.60
CA ASN A 57 7.73 26.16 3.82
C ASN A 57 6.92 25.87 5.10
N ARG A 58 5.65 26.31 5.17
CA ARG A 58 4.75 25.97 6.28
C ARG A 58 4.53 24.46 6.38
N ARG A 59 4.21 23.77 5.28
CA ARG A 59 4.02 22.31 5.27
C ARG A 59 5.28 21.53 5.66
N LEU A 60 6.44 21.97 5.18
CA LEU A 60 7.72 21.35 5.55
C LEU A 60 8.02 21.55 7.04
N SER A 61 7.74 22.75 7.58
CA SER A 61 7.87 23.03 9.00
C SER A 61 6.93 22.17 9.84
N ASP A 62 5.67 22.01 9.41
CA ASP A 62 4.69 21.15 10.07
C ASP A 62 5.16 19.68 10.11
N MET A 63 5.67 19.13 9.00
CA MET A 63 6.24 17.77 8.98
C MET A 63 7.47 17.63 9.89
N ALA A 64 8.35 18.65 9.92
CA ALA A 64 9.49 18.65 10.83
C ALA A 64 9.05 18.68 12.30
N ASN A 65 8.00 19.43 12.63
CA ASN A 65 7.43 19.49 13.98
C ASN A 65 6.76 18.18 14.40
N VAL A 66 6.14 17.45 13.47
CA VAL A 66 5.58 16.10 13.73
C VAL A 66 6.69 15.13 14.14
N GLY A 67 7.85 15.16 13.49
CA GLY A 67 9.01 14.35 13.88
C GLY A 67 9.58 14.72 15.25
N ARG A 68 9.59 16.01 15.61
CA ARG A 68 10.05 16.47 16.94
C ARG A 68 9.09 16.13 18.08
N ARG A 69 7.79 15.90 17.79
CA ARG A 69 6.77 15.60 18.82
C ARG A 69 6.93 14.21 19.45
N GLU A 70 7.76 13.34 18.91
CA GLU A 70 8.07 12.04 19.51
C GLU A 70 9.07 12.14 20.68
N GLU A 71 9.95 13.14 20.69
CA GLU A 71 10.91 13.36 21.79
C GLU A 71 10.26 13.72 23.15
N PRO A 72 9.26 14.62 23.24
CA PRO A 72 8.63 14.95 24.53
C PRO A 72 7.82 13.78 25.11
N LYS A 73 7.41 12.80 24.30
CA LYS A 73 6.73 11.59 24.80
C LYS A 73 7.72 10.62 25.46
N LYS A 74 8.95 10.52 24.96
CA LYS A 74 10.02 9.70 25.56
C LYS A 74 10.45 10.24 26.92
N GLN A 75 10.52 11.58 27.06
CA GLN A 75 10.85 12.22 28.33
C GLN A 75 9.77 12.00 29.40
N LYS A 76 8.48 12.15 29.04
CA LYS A 76 7.37 11.88 29.97
C LYS A 76 7.32 10.42 30.43
N ASN A 77 7.60 9.48 29.55
CA ASN A 77 7.63 8.06 29.93
C ASN A 77 8.79 7.76 30.89
N LYS A 78 9.98 8.33 30.65
CA LYS A 78 11.12 8.20 31.56
C LYS A 78 10.86 8.83 32.92
N GLU A 79 10.22 10.00 32.96
CA GLU A 79 9.81 10.64 34.20
C GLU A 79 8.76 9.81 34.95
N ILE A 80 7.86 9.10 34.27
CA ILE A 80 6.92 8.18 34.94
C ILE A 80 7.67 6.98 35.55
N ASP A 81 8.67 6.43 34.85
CA ASP A 81 9.47 5.30 35.32
C ASP A 81 10.34 5.68 36.54
N ASP A 82 10.84 6.92 36.60
CA ASP A 82 11.65 7.42 37.73
C ASP A 82 10.83 7.65 39.03
N TRP A 83 9.49 7.65 38.94
CA TRP A 83 8.57 7.82 40.09
C TRP A 83 7.91 6.51 40.57
N GLN A 84 8.22 5.36 39.95
CA GLN A 84 7.77 4.02 40.37
C GLN A 84 8.83 3.30 41.21
#